data_AF-A0A4Q7DRY3-F1
#
_entry.id   AF-A0A4Q7DRY3-F1
#
_cell.length_a   1.000
_cell.length_b   1.000
_cell.length_c   1.000
_cell.angle_alpha   90.00
_cell.angle_beta   90.00
_cell.angle_gamma   90.00
#
_symmetry.space_group_name_H-M   'P 1'
#
loop_
_entity.id
_entity.type
_entity.pdbx_description
1 polymer ?
#
loop_
_entity_poly.entity_id
_entity_poly.type
_entity_poly.pdbx_seq_one_letter_code
_entity_poly.pdbx_strand_id
1 'polypeptide(L)' 'MEKPWLKKAQKLVGADVKLEKVYLSELLTKKSEAIDYIFCYPALKFHHSELQKDFPQAKILMINEL' A
#
# COMPACT_ATOMS: atom_id res chain seq x y z
N MET A 1 16.02 -7.09 10.90
CA MET A 1 15.15 -6.31 11.81
C MET A 1 13.82 -6.10 11.13
N GLU A 2 12.73 -6.49 11.78
CA GLU A 2 11.38 -6.29 11.25
C GLU A 2 11.09 -4.78 11.24
N LYS A 3 10.64 -4.24 10.11
CA LYS A 3 10.43 -2.80 9.99
C LYS A 3 9.25 -2.39 10.88
N PRO A 4 9.37 -1.37 11.75
CA PRO A 4 8.30 -0.99 12.68
C PRO A 4 6.94 -0.73 12.04
N TRP A 5 6.93 -0.18 10.82
CA TRP A 5 5.71 0.07 10.06
C TRP A 5 4.99 -1.22 9.65
N LEU A 6 5.70 -2.34 9.48
CA LEU A 6 5.10 -3.62 9.05
C LEU A 6 4.15 -4.18 10.11
N LYS A 7 4.56 -4.15 11.39
CA LYS A 7 3.71 -4.54 12.51
C LYS A 7 2.46 -3.67 12.63
N LYS A 8 2.59 -2.38 12.34
CA LYS A 8 1.46 -1.45 12.36
C LYS A 8 0.52 -1.67 11.18
N ALA A 9 1.06 -1.90 9.98
CA ALA A 9 0.28 -2.28 8.81
C ALA A 9 -0.52 -3.57 9.06
N GLN A 10 0.12 -4.62 9.60
CA GLN A 10 -0.55 -5.87 9.96
C GLN A 10 -1.67 -5.68 10.99
N LYS A 11 -1.48 -4.80 11.98
CA LYS A 11 -2.57 -4.46 12.93
C LYS A 11 -3.75 -3.75 12.25
N LEU A 12 -3.49 -2.97 11.19
CA LEU A 12 -4.54 -2.28 10.44
C LEU A 12 -5.31 -3.20 9.50
N VAL A 13 -4.61 -4.09 8.79
CA VAL A 13 -5.24 -4.97 7.79
C VAL A 13 -5.72 -6.30 8.36
N GLY A 14 -5.26 -6.68 9.55
CA GLY A 14 -5.51 -7.97 10.17
C GLY A 14 -4.27 -8.89 10.08
N ALA A 15 -4.02 -9.64 11.14
CA ALA A 15 -2.82 -10.49 11.25
C ALA A 15 -2.78 -11.63 10.22
N ASP A 16 -3.95 -12.04 9.71
CA ASP A 16 -4.10 -13.12 8.74
C ASP A 16 -3.87 -12.66 7.28
N VAL A 17 -3.70 -11.35 7.06
CA VAL A 17 -3.51 -10.79 5.71
C VAL A 17 -2.04 -10.87 5.29
N LYS A 18 -1.81 -11.40 4.08
CA LYS A 18 -0.49 -11.44 3.47
C LYS A 18 -0.16 -10.09 2.85
N LEU A 19 0.82 -9.39 3.44
CA LEU A 19 1.38 -8.18 2.84
C LEU A 19 2.40 -8.56 1.76
N GLU A 20 2.19 -8.05 0.54
CA GLU A 20 3.11 -8.21 -0.58
C GLU A 20 3.86 -6.91 -0.84
N LYS A 21 5.18 -7.00 -1.10
CA LYS A 21 5.99 -5.86 -1.54
C LYS A 21 6.18 -5.96 -3.05
N VAL A 22 5.56 -5.05 -3.79
CA VAL A 22 5.66 -4.95 -5.26
C VAL A 22 6.27 -3.61 -5.68
N TYR A 23 6.78 -3.55 -6.92
CA TYR A 23 7.13 -2.29 -7.55
C TYR A 23 5.89 -1.53 -8.01
N LEU A 24 5.98 -0.20 -8.11
CA LEU A 24 4.87 0.63 -8.60
C LEU A 24 4.43 0.20 -10.01
N SER A 25 5.38 -0.05 -10.91
CA SER A 25 5.08 -0.51 -12.28
C SER A 25 4.29 -1.80 -12.32
N GLU A 26 4.57 -2.72 -11.39
CA GLU A 26 3.87 -4.00 -11.25
C GLU A 26 2.50 -3.80 -10.60
N LEU A 27 2.39 -2.95 -9.58
CA LEU A 27 1.09 -2.61 -9.00
C LEU A 27 0.15 -2.04 -10.07
N LEU A 28 0.64 -1.16 -10.95
CA LEU A 28 -0.15 -0.53 -12.01
C LEU A 28 -0.64 -1.52 -13.09
N THR A 29 -0.16 -2.75 -13.15
CA THR A 29 -0.75 -3.79 -14.03
C THR A 29 -1.93 -4.51 -13.36
N LYS A 30 -2.06 -4.41 -12.04
CA LYS A 30 -3.08 -5.09 -11.22
C LYS A 30 -4.34 -4.25 -10.97
N LYS A 31 -4.68 -3.31 -11.86
CA LYS A 31 -5.82 -2.38 -11.67
C LYS A 31 -7.19 -3.07 -11.55
N SER A 32 -7.32 -4.30 -12.04
CA SER A 32 -8.54 -5.10 -11.92
C SER A 32 -8.61 -5.92 -10.62
N GLU A 33 -7.53 -5.97 -9.84
CA GLU A 33 -7.52 -6.68 -8.56
C GLU A 33 -8.17 -5.83 -7.46
N ALA A 34 -8.93 -6.48 -6.58
CA ALA A 34 -9.48 -5.84 -5.40
C ALA A 34 -8.35 -5.66 -4.37
N ILE A 35 -7.87 -4.43 -4.24
CA ILE A 35 -6.82 -4.05 -3.28
C ILE A 35 -7.43 -3.10 -2.25
N ASP A 36 -7.56 -3.56 -1.01
CA ASP A 36 -8.14 -2.75 0.07
C ASP A 36 -7.14 -1.73 0.65
N TYR A 37 -5.84 -2.07 0.66
CA TYR A 37 -4.79 -1.25 1.27
C TYR A 37 -3.54 -1.19 0.40
N ILE A 38 -3.01 0.02 0.22
CA ILE A 38 -1.73 0.26 -0.45
C ILE A 38 -0.82 1.04 0.50
N PHE A 39 0.30 0.44 0.87
CA PHE A 39 1.29 1.06 1.76
C PHE A 39 2.46 1.63 0.95
N CYS A 40 2.54 2.95 0.86
CA CYS A 40 3.50 3.66 0.02
C CYS A 40 4.75 4.08 0.80
N TYR A 41 5.92 3.91 0.19
CA TYR A 41 7.15 4.52 0.67
C TYR A 41 7.08 6.06 0.47
N PRO A 42 7.71 6.87 1.36
CA PRO A 42 7.70 8.34 1.28
C PRO A 42 8.11 8.90 -0.08
N ALA A 43 9.04 8.23 -0.77
CA ALA A 43 9.51 8.60 -2.10
C ALA A 43 8.39 8.64 -3.17
N LEU A 44 7.28 7.93 -2.95
CA LEU A 44 6.14 7.86 -3.88
C LEU A 44 5.04 8.86 -3.58
N LYS A 45 5.26 9.83 -2.68
CA LYS A 45 4.25 10.84 -2.31
C LYS A 45 3.67 11.58 -3.53
N PHE A 46 4.48 11.84 -4.54
CA PHE A 46 4.05 12.53 -5.76
C PHE A 46 3.07 11.72 -6.62
N HIS A 47 3.06 10.39 -6.49
CA HIS A 47 2.16 9.48 -7.20
C HIS A 47 0.85 9.21 -6.46
N HIS A 48 0.62 9.84 -5.30
CA HIS A 48 -0.57 9.58 -4.49
C HIS A 48 -1.88 9.86 -5.24
N SER A 49 -1.95 10.97 -5.97
CA SER A 49 -3.15 11.34 -6.75
C SER A 49 -3.42 10.39 -7.92
N GLU A 50 -2.37 9.86 -8.54
CA GLU A 50 -2.46 8.87 -9.62
C GLU A 50 -2.91 7.52 -9.07
N LEU A 51 -2.32 7.08 -7.97
CA LEU A 51 -2.71 5.84 -7.28
C LEU A 51 -4.17 5.88 -6.82
N GLN A 52 -4.64 7.02 -6.30
CA GLN A 52 -6.05 7.15 -5.89
C GLN A 52 -7.02 7.08 -7.08
N LYS A 53 -6.59 7.54 -8.27
CA LYS A 53 -7.40 7.42 -9.50
C LYS A 53 -7.43 5.99 -10.01
N ASP A 54 -6.29 5.31 -9.98
CA ASP A 54 -6.15 3.93 -10.47
C ASP A 54 -6.73 2.89 -9.52
N PHE A 55 -6.71 3.15 -8.21
CA PHE A 55 -7.23 2.29 -7.15
C PHE A 55 -8.20 3.07 -6.26
N PRO A 56 -9.38 3.45 -6.77
CA PRO A 56 -10.30 4.35 -6.06
C PRO A 56 -10.87 3.75 -4.77
N GLN A 57 -10.93 2.42 -4.68
CA GLN A 57 -11.42 1.70 -3.50
C GLN A 57 -10.32 1.43 -2.46
N ALA A 58 -9.05 1.57 -2.84
CA ALA A 58 -7.93 1.26 -1.96
C ALA A 58 -7.68 2.40 -0.98
N LYS A 59 -7.41 2.06 0.27
CA LYS A 59 -6.89 3.00 1.26
C LYS A 59 -5.38 3.11 1.11
N ILE A 60 -4.92 4.25 0.60
CA ILE A 60 -3.50 4.52 0.40
C ILE A 60 -2.93 5.17 1.66
N LEU A 61 -1.88 4.59 2.23
CA LEU A 61 -1.23 5.05 3.46
C LEU A 61 0.28 5.14 3.28
N MET A 62 0.89 6.20 3.78
CA MET A 62 2.34 6.36 3.75
C MET A 62 2.97 5.64 4.95
N ILE A 63 3.99 4.79 4.73
CA ILE A 63 4.54 3.95 5.81
C ILE A 63 5.22 4.73 6.95
N ASN A 64 5.60 5.99 6.72
CA ASN A 64 6.17 6.87 7.74
C ASN A 64 5.10 7.53 8.62
N GLU A 65 3.83 7.44 8.21
CA GLU A 65 2.66 7.96 8.94
C GLU A 65 1.93 6.83 9.70
N LEU A 66 2.37 5.58 9.53
CA LEU A 66 1.91 4.42 10.28
C LEU A 66 2.49 4.43 11.70
#